data_AF-A0A970DBT9-F1
#
_entry.id   AF-A0A970DBT9-F1
#
_cell.length_a   1.000
_cell.length_b   1.000
_cell.length_c   1.000
_cell.angle_alpha   90.00
_cell.angle_beta   90.00
_cell.angle_gamma   90.00
#
_symmetry.space_group_name_H-M   'P 1'
#
loop_
_entity.id
_entity.type
_entity.pdbx_description
1 polymer ?
#
loop_
_entity_poly.entity_id
_entity_poly.type
_entity_poly.pdbx_seq_one_letter_code
_entity_poly.pdbx_strand_id
1 'polypeptide(L)'
;MKPLIYLEEALRQKEQALIQYVRYMREAQDSQNAEIAALFADLAKAEEKHIVVIRDQLARLSGNKDLLNRYQQISRDYAQHPEEALEH
;
A
#
# COMPACT_ATOMS: atom_id res chain seq x y z
N MET A 1 -24.80 -1.91 4.84
CA MET A 1 -23.57 -2.37 5.52
C MET A 1 -22.54 -1.25 5.39
N LYS A 2 -22.43 -0.35 6.39
CA LYS A 2 -21.57 0.85 6.35
C LYS A 2 -20.09 0.62 6.74
N PRO A 3 -19.75 -0.32 7.64
CA PRO A 3 -18.35 -0.50 8.09
C PRO A 3 -17.38 -1.03 7.03
N LEU A 4 -17.85 -1.87 6.10
CA LEU A 4 -17.00 -2.41 5.01
C LEU A 4 -16.51 -1.31 4.08
N ILE A 5 -17.39 -0.38 3.70
CA ILE A 5 -17.07 0.77 2.83
C ILE A 5 -15.97 1.63 3.46
N TYR A 6 -16.03 1.87 4.78
CA TYR A 6 -14.99 2.63 5.48
C TYR A 6 -13.65 1.90 5.54
N LEU A 7 -13.66 0.57 5.62
CA LEU A 7 -12.43 -0.23 5.56
C LEU A 7 -11.83 -0.28 4.15
N GLU A 8 -12.67 -0.34 3.11
CA GLU A 8 -12.24 -0.24 1.71
C GLU A 8 -11.65 1.13 1.40
N GLU A 9 -12.29 2.21 1.87
CA GLU A 9 -11.77 3.56 1.72
C GLU A 9 -10.44 3.75 2.46
N ALA A 10 -10.37 3.25 3.71
CA ALA A 10 -9.14 3.28 4.48
C ALA A 10 -8.02 2.49 3.77
N LEU A 11 -8.32 1.31 3.24
CA LEU A 11 -7.36 0.51 2.46
C LEU A 11 -6.80 1.31 1.28
N ARG A 12 -7.68 1.94 0.48
CA ARG A 12 -7.27 2.74 -0.67
C ARG A 12 -6.36 3.92 -0.27
N GLN A 13 -6.73 4.64 0.79
CA GLN A 13 -5.90 5.75 1.29
C GLN A 13 -4.52 5.28 1.74
N LYS A 14 -4.45 4.10 2.36
CA LYS A 14 -3.23 3.48 2.86
C LYS A 14 -2.31 3.03 1.71
N GLU A 15 -2.87 2.44 0.68
CA GLU A 15 -2.14 2.08 -0.55
C GLU A 15 -1.57 3.31 -1.25
N GLN A 16 -2.36 4.39 -1.36
CA GLN A 16 -1.88 5.66 -1.92
C GLN A 16 -0.74 6.28 -1.09
N ALA A 17 -0.84 6.25 0.23
CA ALA A 17 0.21 6.74 1.13
C ALA A 17 1.50 5.93 0.96
N LEU A 18 1.42 4.60 0.87
CA LEU A 18 2.57 3.74 0.64
C LEU A 18 3.33 4.11 -0.65
N ILE A 19 2.60 4.32 -1.75
CA ILE A 19 3.18 4.74 -3.04
C ILE A 19 3.92 6.08 -2.88
N GLN A 20 3.30 7.05 -2.21
CA GLN A 20 3.90 8.36 -1.96
C GLN A 20 5.16 8.26 -1.11
N TYR A 21 5.15 7.47 -0.03
CA TYR A 21 6.31 7.30 0.83
C TYR A 21 7.49 6.66 0.09
N VAL A 22 7.25 5.62 -0.72
CA VAL A 22 8.31 5.03 -1.56
C VAL A 22 8.87 6.04 -2.55
N ARG A 23 8.01 6.86 -3.16
CA ARG A 23 8.44 7.94 -4.06
C ARG A 23 9.32 8.96 -3.33
N TYR A 24 8.88 9.47 -2.19
CA TYR A 24 9.65 10.46 -1.42
C TYR A 24 10.95 9.90 -0.85
N MET A 25 10.98 8.61 -0.50
CA MET A 25 12.22 7.91 -0.15
C MET A 25 13.22 7.98 -1.30
N ARG A 26 12.81 7.68 -2.54
CA ARG A 26 13.68 7.73 -3.73
C ARG A 26 14.15 9.15 -4.02
N GLU A 27 13.24 10.13 -4.01
CA GLU A 27 13.59 11.54 -4.21
C GLU A 27 14.61 12.04 -3.16
N ALA A 28 14.47 11.59 -1.90
CA ALA A 28 15.43 11.89 -0.83
C ALA A 28 16.78 11.18 -1.03
N GLN A 29 16.79 9.94 -1.52
CA GLN A 29 18.01 9.21 -1.88
C GLN A 29 18.76 9.91 -3.02
N ASP A 30 18.04 10.31 -4.08
CA ASP A 30 18.60 11.04 -5.22
C ASP A 30 19.20 12.39 -4.80
N SER A 31 18.58 13.02 -3.79
CA SER A 31 19.06 14.25 -3.17
C SER A 31 20.16 14.03 -2.11
N GLN A 32 20.64 12.80 -1.94
CA GLN A 32 21.64 12.39 -0.93
C GLN A 32 21.24 12.70 0.52
N ASN A 33 19.94 12.81 0.80
CA ASN A 33 19.41 13.05 2.14
C ASN A 33 19.02 11.73 2.82
N ALA A 34 20.03 11.07 3.40
CA ALA A 34 19.89 9.74 3.99
C ALA A 34 18.90 9.69 5.18
N GLU A 35 18.82 10.75 5.98
CA GLU A 35 17.91 10.81 7.13
C GLU A 35 16.44 10.80 6.69
N ILE A 36 16.10 11.65 5.71
CA ILE A 36 14.74 11.72 5.17
C ILE A 36 14.39 10.45 4.39
N ALA A 37 15.34 9.88 3.66
CA ALA A 37 15.15 8.59 3.00
C ALA A 37 14.82 7.47 4.01
N ALA A 38 15.55 7.40 5.12
CA ALA A 38 15.29 6.42 6.18
C ALA A 38 13.92 6.62 6.82
N LEU A 39 13.53 7.87 7.08
CA LEU A 39 12.20 8.19 7.61
C LEU A 39 11.08 7.69 6.69
N PHE A 40 11.16 7.98 5.39
CA PHE A 40 10.13 7.52 4.45
C PHE A 40 10.14 6.00 4.25
N ALA A 41 11.29 5.34 4.36
CA ALA A 41 11.37 3.88 4.38
C ALA A 41 10.64 3.29 5.60
N ASP A 42 10.83 3.86 6.78
CA ASP A 42 10.14 3.43 8.01
C ASP A 42 8.63 3.66 7.93
N LEU A 43 8.20 4.81 7.39
CA LEU A 43 6.79 5.11 7.14
C LEU A 43 6.16 4.12 6.16
N ALA A 44 6.83 3.82 5.05
CA ALA A 44 6.37 2.82 4.08
C ALA A 44 6.17 1.44 4.75
N LYS A 45 7.15 1.00 5.54
CA LYS A 45 7.08 -0.29 6.27
C LYS A 45 5.97 -0.34 7.32
N ALA A 46 5.70 0.78 7.98
CA ALA A 46 4.55 0.87 8.89
C ALA A 46 3.23 0.76 8.12
N GLU A 47 3.16 1.39 6.94
CA GLU A 47 1.95 1.41 6.13
C GLU A 47 1.62 0.03 5.53
N GLU A 48 2.62 -0.72 5.11
CA GLU A 48 2.46 -2.13 4.68
C GLU A 48 1.75 -2.97 5.75
N LYS A 49 2.09 -2.78 7.03
CA LYS A 49 1.45 -3.52 8.13
C LYS A 49 -0.02 -3.14 8.28
N HIS A 50 -0.37 -1.86 8.16
CA HIS A 50 -1.76 -1.41 8.21
C HIS A 50 -2.58 -2.00 7.05
N ILE A 51 -2.03 -1.98 5.84
CA ILE A 51 -2.65 -2.56 4.64
C ILE A 51 -2.96 -4.04 4.86
N VAL A 52 -1.99 -4.82 5.36
CA VAL A 52 -2.18 -6.25 5.63
C VAL A 52 -3.33 -6.47 6.62
N VAL A 53 -3.35 -5.73 7.73
CA VAL A 53 -4.42 -5.86 8.73
C VAL A 53 -5.79 -5.52 8.15
N ILE A 54 -5.92 -4.39 7.45
CA ILE A 54 -7.21 -3.96 6.88
C ILE A 54 -7.70 -4.96 5.83
N ARG A 55 -6.80 -5.43 4.97
CA ARG A 55 -7.12 -6.41 3.93
C ARG A 55 -7.58 -7.74 4.52
N ASP A 56 -6.88 -8.25 5.53
CA ASP A 56 -7.25 -9.50 6.18
C ASP A 56 -8.63 -9.39 6.86
N GLN A 57 -8.96 -8.22 7.42
CA GLN A 57 -10.30 -7.96 7.96
C GLN A 57 -11.35 -7.85 6.86
N LEU A 58 -11.06 -7.18 5.74
CA LEU A 58 -11.97 -7.11 4.60
C LEU A 58 -12.28 -8.50 4.03
N ALA A 59 -11.27 -9.37 3.86
CA ALA A 59 -11.46 -10.74 3.39
C ALA A 59 -12.33 -11.57 4.37
N ARG A 60 -12.13 -11.40 5.68
CA ARG A 60 -12.93 -12.08 6.72
C ARG A 60 -14.38 -11.59 6.73
N LEU A 61 -14.59 -10.28 6.64
CA LEU A 61 -15.91 -9.64 6.79
C LEU A 61 -16.75 -9.70 5.51
N SER A 62 -16.13 -9.70 4.33
CA SER A 62 -16.84 -9.81 3.05
C SER A 62 -17.22 -11.25 2.70
N GLY A 63 -16.68 -12.25 3.40
CA GLY A 63 -16.83 -13.66 3.06
C GLY A 63 -16.20 -14.04 1.71
N ASN A 64 -15.46 -13.11 1.09
CA ASN A 64 -15.03 -13.22 -0.30
C ASN A 64 -13.50 -13.42 -0.38
N LYS A 65 -13.08 -14.68 -0.58
CA LYS A 65 -11.66 -15.07 -0.66
C LYS A 65 -10.93 -14.48 -1.88
N ASP A 66 -11.67 -14.02 -2.89
CA ASP A 66 -11.10 -13.51 -4.15
C ASP A 66 -10.37 -12.15 -4.00
N LEU A 67 -10.73 -11.34 -3.00
CA LEU A 67 -10.04 -10.08 -2.70
C LEU A 67 -8.57 -10.30 -2.29
N LEU A 68 -8.26 -11.45 -1.67
CA LEU A 68 -6.89 -11.80 -1.27
C LEU A 68 -6.00 -12.09 -2.51
N ASN A 69 -6.58 -12.72 -3.54
CA ASN A 69 -5.87 -13.11 -4.76
C ASN A 69 -5.56 -11.91 -5.67
N ARG A 70 -6.49 -10.96 -5.82
CA ARG A 70 -6.31 -9.78 -6.68
C ARG A 70 -5.14 -8.89 -6.24
N TYR A 71 -4.87 -8.82 -4.94
CA TYR A 71 -3.76 -8.04 -4.39
C TYR A 71 -2.41 -8.77 -4.40
N GLN A 72 -2.37 -10.10 -4.32
CA GLN A 72 -1.11 -10.84 -4.59
C GLN A 72 -0.60 -10.56 -6.01
N GLN A 73 -1.53 -10.25 -6.92
CA GLN A 73 -1.23 -9.82 -8.28
C GLN A 73 -0.72 -8.38 -8.30
N ILE A 74 -1.46 -7.42 -7.72
CA ILE A 74 -1.04 -6.00 -7.63
C ILE A 74 0.30 -5.83 -6.91
N SER A 75 0.54 -6.54 -5.81
CA SER A 75 1.82 -6.49 -5.09
C SER A 75 2.99 -7.06 -5.89
N ARG A 76 2.76 -8.07 -6.74
CA ARG A 76 3.78 -8.58 -7.68
C ARG A 76 4.01 -7.60 -8.83
N ASP A 77 2.94 -7.02 -9.36
CA ASP A 77 3.02 -6.05 -10.45
C ASP A 77 3.71 -4.76 -9.97
N TYR A 78 3.46 -4.28 -8.76
CA TYR A 78 4.22 -3.18 -8.15
C TYR A 78 5.69 -3.53 -7.88
N ALA A 79 5.98 -4.77 -7.51
CA ALA A 79 7.37 -5.22 -7.29
C ALA A 79 8.17 -5.36 -8.60
N GLN A 80 7.49 -5.56 -9.74
CA GLN A 80 8.10 -5.77 -11.05
C GLN A 80 8.03 -4.54 -11.97
N HIS A 81 6.94 -3.77 -11.91
CA HIS A 81 6.60 -2.65 -12.80
C HIS A 81 5.88 -1.52 -12.03
N PRO A 82 6.60 -0.72 -11.22
CA PRO A 82 6.00 0.32 -10.39
C PRO A 82 5.36 1.49 -11.17
N GLU A 83 5.59 1.60 -12.48
CA GLU A 83 5.08 2.70 -13.33
C GLU A 83 3.71 2.39 -13.96
N GLU A 84 3.36 1.12 -14.16
CA GLU A 84 2.11 0.72 -14.84
C GLU A 84 0.93 0.56 -13.88
N ALA A 85 1.18 0.43 -12.59
CA ALA A 85 0.15 0.17 -11.59
C ALA A 85 -0.63 1.43 -11.14
N LEU A 86 -0.48 2.54 -11.87
CA LEU A 86 -1.14 3.84 -11.61
C LEU A 86 -2.29 4.15 -12.59
N GLU A 87 -2.55 3.33 -13.62
CA GLU A 87 -3.56 3.63 -14.66
C GLU A 87 -4.89 2.86 -14.59
N HIS A 88 -5.19 2.09 -13.53
CA HIS A 88 -6.43 1.31 -13.44
C HIS A 88 -7.21 1.44 -12.12
#